data_AF-A0A2V5MJY5-F1
#
_entry.id   AF-A0A2V5MJY5-F1
#
_cell.length_a   1.000
_cell.length_b   1.000
_cell.length_c   1.000
_cell.angle_alpha   90.00
_cell.angle_beta   90.00
_cell.angle_gamma   90.00
#
_symmetry.space_group_name_H-M   'P 1'
#
loop_
_entity.id
_entity.type
_entity.pdbx_description
1 polymer ?
#
loop_
_entity_poly.entity_id
_entity_poly.type
_entity_poly.pdbx_seq_one_letter_code
_entity_poly.pdbx_strand_id
1 'polypeptide(L)'
;MLAQRYRPLVFGTLLVLAGWLVAFAGYQASTNARVTADKVAVELRATDLNRLSSGKRAKTLRHLADNVNALAGEERRRARLDPEWDRLFQQMTDEEKGTFIDATMAPGLKQMAVALQQLPEPVRQRSIREALRRLREATSALDSTSAG
;
A
#
# COMPACT_ATOMS: atom_id res chain seq x y z
N MET A 1 32.29 12.41 -46.06
CA MET A 1 31.11 11.94 -46.80
C MET A 1 30.89 10.48 -46.45
N LEU A 2 29.92 10.15 -45.59
CA LEU A 2 29.58 8.72 -45.37
C LEU A 2 29.16 8.15 -46.73
N ALA A 3 29.89 7.16 -47.24
CA ALA A 3 29.60 6.58 -48.53
C ALA A 3 28.12 6.15 -48.56
N GLN A 4 27.40 6.55 -49.61
CA GLN A 4 25.95 6.38 -49.78
C GLN A 4 25.45 4.96 -49.49
N ARG A 5 26.37 3.99 -49.60
CA ARG A 5 26.21 2.56 -49.31
C ARG A 5 25.95 2.23 -47.82
N TYR A 6 26.40 3.06 -46.87
CA TYR A 6 26.22 2.83 -45.43
C TYR A 6 25.00 3.53 -44.84
N ARG A 7 24.34 4.43 -45.58
CA ARG A 7 23.10 5.10 -45.14
C ARG A 7 22.02 4.13 -44.63
N PRO A 8 21.68 3.03 -45.35
CA PRO A 8 20.66 2.09 -44.85
C PRO A 8 21.11 1.37 -43.58
N LEU A 9 22.40 1.08 -43.42
CA LEU A 9 22.94 0.49 -42.19
C LEU A 9 22.84 1.47 -41.01
N VAL A 10 23.18 2.75 -41.22
CA VAL A 10 23.04 3.79 -40.19
C VAL A 10 21.57 3.98 -39.78
N PHE A 11 20.65 4.04 -40.75
CA PHE A 11 19.22 4.13 -40.44
C PHE A 11 18.69 2.88 -39.74
N GLY A 12 19.12 1.69 -40.17
CA GLY A 12 18.76 0.43 -39.50
C GLY A 12 19.25 0.40 -38.06
N THR A 13 20.50 0.77 -37.80
CA THR A 13 21.05 0.87 -36.44
C THR A 13 20.31 1.90 -35.60
N LEU A 14 20.00 3.08 -36.16
CA LEU A 14 19.20 4.09 -35.44
C LEU A 14 17.80 3.60 -35.11
N LEU A 15 17.15 2.86 -36.01
CA LEU A 15 15.81 2.33 -35.79
C LEU A 15 15.80 1.26 -34.69
N VAL A 16 16.81 0.39 -34.67
CA VAL A 16 17.01 -0.60 -33.59
C VAL A 16 17.29 0.10 -32.25
N LEU A 17 18.15 1.11 -32.23
CA LEU A 17 18.43 1.89 -31.01
C LEU A 17 17.19 2.63 -30.51
N ALA A 18 16.40 3.22 -31.41
CA ALA A 18 15.14 3.87 -31.08
C ALA A 18 14.14 2.87 -30.48
N GLY A 19 14.03 1.67 -31.05
CA GLY A 19 13.21 0.59 -30.50
C GLY A 19 13.62 0.19 -29.09
N TRP A 20 14.92 0.04 -28.84
CA TRP A 20 15.45 -0.23 -27.49
C TRP A 20 15.18 0.89 -26.50
N LEU A 21 15.31 2.16 -26.91
CA LEU A 21 15.00 3.31 -26.04
C LEU A 21 13.51 3.35 -25.67
N VAL A 22 12.61 3.08 -26.61
CA VAL A 22 11.17 3.01 -26.35
C VAL A 22 10.85 1.86 -25.39
N ALA A 23 11.44 0.68 -25.60
CA ALA A 23 11.25 -0.48 -24.73
C ALA A 23 11.78 -0.19 -23.30
N PHE A 24 12.96 0.41 -23.19
CA PHE A 24 13.56 0.78 -21.92
C PHE A 24 12.74 1.84 -21.17
N ALA A 25 12.30 2.89 -21.88
CA ALA A 25 11.44 3.91 -21.30
C ALA A 25 10.11 3.33 -20.81
N GLY A 26 9.49 2.45 -21.60
CA GLY A 26 8.27 1.74 -21.20
C GLY A 26 8.46 0.85 -19.98
N TYR A 27 9.57 0.11 -19.93
CA TYR A 27 9.92 -0.74 -18.78
C TYR A 27 10.13 0.10 -17.51
N GLN A 28 10.89 1.18 -17.59
CA GLN A 28 11.18 2.06 -16.46
C GLN A 28 9.92 2.79 -15.96
N ALA A 29 9.03 3.21 -16.86
CA ALA A 29 7.74 3.79 -16.49
C ALA A 29 6.84 2.75 -15.78
N SER A 30 6.80 1.51 -16.28
CA SER A 30 6.03 0.41 -15.69
C SER A 30 6.50 0.06 -14.27
N THR A 31 7.82 0.03 -14.03
CA THR A 31 8.37 -0.25 -12.70
C THR A 31 8.18 0.93 -11.74
N ASN A 32 8.31 2.18 -12.21
CA ASN A 32 8.03 3.36 -11.40
C ASN A 32 6.54 3.54 -11.06
N ALA A 33 5.63 3.08 -11.92
CA ALA A 33 4.19 3.14 -11.68
C ALA A 33 3.72 2.18 -10.56
N ARG A 34 4.51 1.14 -10.23
CA ARG A 34 4.14 0.22 -9.14
C ARG A 34 4.22 0.93 -7.79
N VAL A 35 3.11 0.93 -7.06
CA VAL A 35 3.06 1.33 -5.65
C VAL A 35 3.79 0.26 -4.84
N THR A 36 4.72 0.68 -3.97
CA THR A 36 5.50 -0.18 -3.08
C THR A 36 5.33 0.28 -1.64
N ALA A 37 5.62 -0.60 -0.68
CA ALA A 37 5.55 -0.26 0.74
C ALA A 37 6.43 0.96 1.07
N ASP A 38 7.64 1.03 0.51
CA ASP A 38 8.56 2.15 0.73
C ASP A 38 8.01 3.48 0.21
N LYS A 39 7.33 3.48 -0.93
CA LYS A 39 6.69 4.69 -1.48
C LYS A 39 5.57 5.17 -0.57
N VAL A 40 4.76 4.25 -0.05
CA VAL A 40 3.72 4.56 0.93
C VAL A 40 4.35 5.14 2.20
N ALA A 41 5.42 4.54 2.72
CA ALA A 41 6.13 5.05 3.90
C ALA A 41 6.69 6.47 3.69
N VAL A 42 7.26 6.75 2.51
CA VAL A 42 7.72 8.10 2.14
C VAL A 42 6.55 9.09 2.09
N GLU A 43 5.42 8.70 1.50
CA GLU A 43 4.21 9.53 1.43
C GLU A 43 3.62 9.78 2.83
N LEU A 44 3.61 8.76 3.69
CA LEU A 44 3.20 8.90 5.09
C LEU A 44 4.05 9.92 5.81
N ARG A 45 5.39 9.83 5.71
CA ARG A 45 6.33 10.80 6.33
C ARG A 45 6.11 12.22 5.83
N ALA A 46 5.89 12.38 4.52
CA ALA A 46 5.66 13.68 3.90
C ALA A 46 4.28 14.27 4.26
N THR A 47 3.33 13.43 4.67
CA THR A 47 1.97 13.86 5.02
C THR A 47 1.91 14.38 6.45
N ASP A 48 1.35 15.58 6.60
CA ASP A 48 1.00 16.22 7.87
C ASP A 48 -0.44 16.73 7.77
N LEU A 49 -1.38 16.01 8.39
CA LEU A 49 -2.82 16.29 8.29
C LEU A 49 -3.20 17.59 9.01
N ASN A 50 -2.40 18.04 9.98
CA ASN A 50 -2.66 19.26 10.74
C ASN A 50 -2.44 20.52 9.90
N ARG A 51 -1.68 20.42 8.80
CA ARG A 51 -1.45 21.52 7.85
C ARG A 51 -2.47 21.57 6.71
N LEU A 52 -3.37 20.59 6.64
CA LEU A 52 -4.34 20.46 5.55
C LEU A 52 -5.72 20.95 6.00
N SER A 53 -6.44 21.62 5.09
CA SER A 53 -7.86 21.91 5.28
C SER A 53 -8.68 20.61 5.23
N SER A 54 -9.87 20.60 5.84
CA SER A 54 -10.76 19.42 5.93
C SER A 54 -10.98 18.71 4.60
N GLY A 55 -11.30 19.46 3.53
CA GLY A 55 -11.48 18.87 2.19
C GLY A 55 -10.20 18.26 1.60
N LYS A 56 -9.02 18.84 1.89
CA LYS A 56 -7.74 18.28 1.46
C LYS A 56 -7.37 17.04 2.28
N ARG A 57 -7.66 17.02 3.60
CA ARG A 57 -7.46 15.86 4.47
C ARG A 57 -8.20 14.64 3.93
N ALA A 58 -9.50 14.77 3.67
CA ALA A 58 -10.31 13.68 3.13
C ALA A 58 -9.76 13.13 1.80
N LYS A 59 -9.32 14.02 0.90
CA LYS A 59 -8.72 13.63 -0.38
C LYS A 59 -7.39 12.89 -0.18
N THR A 60 -6.53 13.38 0.71
CA THR A 60 -5.23 12.76 1.02
C THR A 60 -5.43 11.37 1.65
N LEU A 61 -6.34 11.24 2.62
CA LEU A 61 -6.66 9.96 3.24
C LEU A 61 -7.20 8.94 2.24
N ARG A 62 -8.06 9.39 1.32
CA ARG A 62 -8.57 8.52 0.25
C ARG A 62 -7.47 8.06 -0.69
N HIS A 63 -6.57 8.96 -1.09
CA HIS A 63 -5.42 8.63 -1.92
C HIS A 63 -4.49 7.60 -1.25
N LEU A 64 -4.20 7.80 0.04
CA LEU A 64 -3.42 6.84 0.83
C LEU A 64 -4.11 5.47 0.90
N ALA A 65 -5.43 5.44 1.09
CA ALA A 65 -6.19 4.20 1.10
C ALA A 65 -6.11 3.45 -0.24
N ASP A 66 -6.24 4.18 -1.35
CA ASP A 66 -6.12 3.62 -2.70
C ASP A 66 -4.71 3.05 -2.93
N ASN A 67 -3.66 3.73 -2.47
CA ASN A 67 -2.28 3.25 -2.55
C ASN A 67 -2.06 1.96 -1.75
N VAL A 68 -2.55 1.90 -0.50
CA VAL A 68 -2.49 0.68 0.34
C VAL A 68 -3.26 -0.48 -0.30
N ASN A 69 -4.39 -0.19 -0.94
CA ASN A 69 -5.19 -1.19 -1.63
C ASN A 69 -4.54 -1.67 -2.93
N ALA A 70 -3.77 -0.83 -3.61
CA ALA A 70 -3.04 -1.19 -4.83
C ALA A 70 -1.81 -2.08 -4.56
N LEU A 71 -1.30 -2.14 -3.32
CA LEU A 71 -0.15 -2.96 -2.97
C LEU A 71 -0.39 -4.46 -3.22
N ALA A 72 0.65 -5.17 -3.65
CA ALA A 72 0.64 -6.64 -3.70
C ALA A 72 0.62 -7.25 -2.29
N GLY A 73 0.23 -8.52 -2.13
CA GLY A 73 -0.01 -9.14 -0.82
C GLY A 73 1.10 -8.92 0.23
N GLU A 74 2.35 -9.20 -0.13
CA GLU A 74 3.47 -9.05 0.81
C GLU A 74 3.86 -7.58 1.05
N GLU A 75 3.83 -6.75 0.00
CA GLU A 75 4.02 -5.30 0.13
C GLU A 75 2.94 -4.67 1.03
N ARG A 76 1.70 -5.13 0.93
CA ARG A 76 0.59 -4.68 1.77
C ARG A 76 0.81 -5.07 3.23
N ARG A 77 1.33 -6.28 3.48
CA ARG A 77 1.69 -6.72 4.84
C ARG A 77 2.77 -5.82 5.43
N ARG A 78 3.85 -5.59 4.69
CA ARG A 78 4.96 -4.71 5.10
C ARG A 78 4.48 -3.28 5.36
N ALA A 79 3.72 -2.71 4.42
CA ALA A 79 3.19 -1.36 4.57
C ALA A 79 2.28 -1.21 5.78
N ARG A 80 1.47 -2.23 6.15
CA ARG A 80 0.58 -2.17 7.33
C ARG A 80 1.33 -2.21 8.67
N LEU A 81 2.56 -2.69 8.68
CA LEU A 81 3.40 -2.80 9.90
C LEU A 81 4.30 -1.57 10.09
N ASP A 82 4.24 -0.60 9.18
CA ASP A 82 5.09 0.59 9.25
C ASP A 82 4.69 1.50 10.43
N PRO A 83 5.62 1.89 11.31
CA PRO A 83 5.32 2.73 12.48
C PRO A 83 4.83 4.14 12.12
N GLU A 84 5.05 4.61 10.88
CA GLU A 84 4.56 5.92 10.43
C GLU A 84 3.02 6.01 10.42
N TRP A 85 2.33 4.87 10.40
CA TRP A 85 0.87 4.85 10.58
C TRP A 85 0.47 5.41 11.94
N ASP A 86 1.17 5.08 13.02
CA ASP A 86 0.80 5.56 14.36
C ASP A 86 0.79 7.08 14.41
N ARG A 87 1.83 7.70 13.82
CA ARG A 87 1.94 9.16 13.72
C ARG A 87 0.78 9.77 12.93
N LEU A 88 0.42 9.16 11.79
CA LEU A 88 -0.68 9.66 10.95
C LEU A 88 -2.03 9.48 11.65
N PHE A 89 -2.29 8.30 12.24
CA PHE A 89 -3.54 7.97 12.92
C PHE A 89 -3.77 8.87 14.14
N GLN A 90 -2.74 9.29 14.85
CA GLN A 90 -2.86 10.26 15.95
C GLN A 90 -3.36 11.63 15.48
N GLN A 91 -3.12 12.01 14.23
CA GLN A 91 -3.58 13.27 13.65
C GLN A 91 -5.01 13.20 13.08
N MET A 92 -5.57 11.99 12.95
CA MET A 92 -6.91 11.77 12.42
C MET A 92 -7.98 11.94 13.51
N THR A 93 -9.13 12.48 13.14
CA THR A 93 -10.34 12.41 13.97
C THR A 93 -10.90 10.98 13.99
N ASP A 94 -11.79 10.68 14.94
CA ASP A 94 -12.38 9.34 15.02
C ASP A 94 -13.23 8.98 13.79
N GLU A 95 -13.90 9.97 13.19
CA GLU A 95 -14.65 9.81 11.95
C GLU A 95 -13.74 9.53 10.75
N GLU A 96 -12.60 10.23 10.67
CA GLU A 96 -11.59 9.99 9.63
C GLU A 96 -10.97 8.60 9.76
N LYS A 97 -10.66 8.16 10.98
CA LYS A 97 -10.15 6.81 11.25
C LYS A 97 -11.13 5.74 10.80
N GLY A 98 -12.41 5.87 11.15
CA GLY A 98 -13.45 4.92 10.75
C GLY A 98 -13.54 4.82 9.23
N THR A 99 -13.63 5.97 8.56
CA THR A 99 -13.68 6.05 7.09
C THR A 99 -12.44 5.42 6.43
N PHE A 100 -11.25 5.66 6.98
CA PHE A 100 -10.00 5.13 6.45
C PHE A 100 -9.89 3.61 6.63
N ILE A 101 -10.27 3.09 7.81
CA ILE A 101 -10.29 1.65 8.08
C ILE A 101 -11.27 0.96 7.12
N ASP A 102 -12.47 1.51 6.95
CA ASP A 102 -13.46 0.96 6.04
C ASP A 102 -12.98 0.95 4.58
N ALA A 103 -12.22 1.97 4.18
CA ALA A 103 -11.64 2.05 2.84
C ALA A 103 -10.48 1.07 2.61
N THR A 104 -9.71 0.74 3.65
CA THR A 104 -8.53 -0.14 3.57
C THR A 104 -8.78 -1.59 4.03
N MET A 105 -9.98 -1.88 4.53
CA MET A 105 -10.39 -3.23 4.90
C MET A 105 -10.56 -4.13 3.67
N ALA A 106 -10.03 -5.34 3.76
CA ALA A 106 -10.28 -6.36 2.75
C ALA A 106 -11.79 -6.73 2.73
N PRO A 107 -12.40 -6.97 1.55
CA PRO A 107 -13.82 -7.33 1.46
C PRO A 107 -14.20 -8.54 2.32
N GLY A 108 -13.33 -9.56 2.40
CA GLY A 108 -13.57 -10.75 3.24
C GLY A 108 -13.62 -10.44 4.73
N LEU A 109 -12.89 -9.43 5.20
CA LEU A 109 -12.90 -9.00 6.60
C LEU A 109 -14.25 -8.35 6.98
N LYS A 110 -14.86 -7.59 6.06
CA LYS A 110 -16.21 -7.04 6.24
C LYS A 110 -17.26 -8.16 6.36
N GLN A 111 -17.16 -9.17 5.51
CA GLN A 111 -18.06 -10.33 5.54
C GLN A 111 -17.93 -11.11 6.85
N MET A 112 -16.70 -11.31 7.35
CA MET A 112 -16.48 -11.94 8.65
C MET A 112 -17.03 -11.12 9.81
N ALA A 113 -16.88 -9.78 9.79
CA ALA A 113 -17.45 -8.92 10.81
C ALA A 113 -18.98 -9.02 10.87
N VAL A 114 -19.65 -9.07 9.72
CA VAL A 114 -21.09 -9.30 9.62
C VAL A 114 -21.47 -10.69 10.15
N ALA A 115 -20.71 -11.73 9.79
CA ALA A 115 -20.96 -13.09 10.29
C ALA A 115 -20.84 -13.18 11.83
N LEU A 116 -19.90 -12.44 12.43
CA LEU A 116 -19.76 -12.35 13.89
C LEU A 116 -20.95 -11.66 14.56
N GLN A 117 -21.54 -10.65 13.91
CA GLN A 117 -22.75 -9.98 14.43
C GLN A 117 -23.96 -10.93 14.48
N GLN A 118 -24.05 -11.88 13.55
CA GLN A 118 -25.13 -12.87 13.50
C GLN A 118 -25.03 -13.95 14.59
N LEU A 119 -23.88 -14.08 15.28
CA LEU A 119 -23.71 -15.03 16.38
C LEU A 119 -24.44 -14.56 17.65
N PRO A 120 -24.93 -15.50 18.48
CA PRO A 120 -25.41 -15.19 19.83
C PRO A 120 -24.33 -14.51 20.66
N GLU A 121 -24.70 -13.50 21.45
CA GLU A 121 -23.80 -12.69 22.29
C GLU A 121 -22.75 -13.50 23.09
N PRO A 122 -23.10 -14.58 23.82
CA PRO A 122 -22.12 -15.35 24.59
C PRO A 122 -21.09 -16.07 23.70
N VAL A 123 -21.49 -16.48 22.50
CA VAL A 123 -20.60 -17.13 21.52
C VAL A 123 -19.70 -16.08 20.86
N ARG A 124 -20.27 -14.93 20.46
CA ARG A 124 -19.54 -13.81 19.86
C ARG A 124 -18.39 -13.34 20.75
N GLN A 125 -18.66 -13.09 22.04
CA GLN A 125 -17.64 -12.62 22.99
C GLN A 125 -16.53 -13.67 23.22
N ARG A 126 -16.86 -14.96 23.20
CA ARG A 126 -15.88 -16.03 23.33
C ARG A 126 -14.97 -16.11 22.10
N SER A 127 -15.55 -16.02 20.91
CA SER A 127 -14.82 -16.03 19.64
C SER A 127 -13.88 -14.83 19.49
N ILE A 128 -14.34 -13.62 19.86
CA ILE A 128 -13.51 -12.41 19.82
C ILE A 128 -12.33 -12.53 20.79
N ARG A 129 -12.56 -12.95 22.03
CA ARG A 129 -11.48 -13.11 23.02
C ARG A 129 -10.43 -14.12 22.57
N GLU A 130 -10.86 -15.26 22.02
CA GLU A 130 -9.95 -16.28 21.53
C GLU A 130 -9.13 -15.80 20.32
N ALA A 131 -9.75 -15.07 19.38
CA ALA A 131 -9.05 -14.49 18.25
C ALA A 131 -8.00 -13.45 18.69
N LEU A 132 -8.36 -12.57 19.63
CA LEU A 132 -7.43 -11.57 20.20
C LEU A 132 -6.27 -12.24 20.94
N ARG A 133 -6.54 -13.30 21.70
CA ARG A 133 -5.50 -14.09 22.39
C ARG A 133 -4.48 -14.65 21.39
N ARG A 134 -4.95 -15.33 20.33
CA ARG A 134 -4.08 -15.90 19.29
C ARG A 134 -3.27 -14.85 18.54
N LEU A 135 -3.87 -13.70 18.28
CA LEU A 135 -3.19 -12.59 17.60
C LEU A 135 -2.06 -12.05 18.47
N ARG A 136 -2.29 -11.88 19.77
CA ARG A 136 -1.28 -11.45 20.73
C ARG A 136 -0.15 -12.48 20.90
N GLU A 137 -0.48 -13.77 20.95
CA GLU A 137 0.50 -14.86 20.96
C GLU A 137 1.39 -14.83 19.71
N ALA A 138 0.80 -14.63 18.52
CA ALA A 138 1.54 -14.53 17.27
C ALA A 138 2.46 -13.30 17.23
N THR A 139 2.02 -12.13 17.71
CA THR A 139 2.87 -10.93 17.79
C THR A 139 4.04 -11.14 18.76
N SER A 140 3.79 -11.74 19.93
CA SER A 140 4.85 -12.01 20.90
C SER A 140 5.87 -13.03 20.40
N ALA A 141 5.44 -14.02 19.60
CA ALA A 141 6.35 -14.96 18.95
C ALA A 141 7.24 -14.29 17.88
N LEU A 142 6.71 -13.32 17.14
CA LEU A 142 7.47 -12.54 16.15
C LEU A 142 8.52 -11.66 16.84
N ASP A 143 8.16 -10.98 17.94
CA ASP A 143 9.10 -10.17 18.71
C ASP A 143 10.27 -11.01 19.25
N SER A 144 9.98 -12.20 19.81
CA SER A 144 11.01 -13.11 20.33
C SER A 144 11.94 -13.70 19.26
N THR A 145 11.47 -13.80 18.01
CA THR A 145 12.28 -14.34 16.89
C THR A 145 13.20 -13.27 16.29
N SER A 146 12.89 -11.99 16.45
CA SER A 146 13.71 -10.87 15.96
C SER A 146 14.85 -10.46 16.89
N ALA A 147 14.86 -10.97 18.13
CA ALA A 147 15.80 -10.62 19.19
C ALA A 147 16.91 -11.67 19.45
N GLY A 148 16.99 -12.73 18.62
CA GLY A 148 18.04 -13.75 18.64
C GLY A 148 18.78 -13.83 17.32
#